data_AF-A0A7L3MH40-F1
#
_entry.id   AF-A0A7L3MH40-F1
#
_cell.length_a   1.000
_cell.length_b   1.000
_cell.length_c   1.000
_cell.angle_alpha   90.00
_cell.angle_beta   90.00
_cell.angle_gamma   90.00
#
_symmetry.space_group_name_H-M   'P 1'
#
loop_
_entity.id
_entity.type
_entity.pdbx_description
1 polymer ?
#
loop_
_entity_poly.entity_id
_entity_poly.type
_entity_poly.pdbx_seq_one_letter_code
_entity_poly.pdbx_strand_id
1 'polypeptide(L)'
;FLAVFWERCNELQDIEKIMAQIERGEARIQRRISIKKALDTKVSLLSFLLWKNYTEEEDRFLICMLHKLGFDKENVYDELRQCIRNSPQFRFDWFLKSRTAMELQRRCNTLITLIERENMELEEKEKAEKKKRGPK
;
A
#
# COMPACT_ATOMS: atom_id res chain seq x y z
N PHE A 1 1.28 0.64 -34.72
CA PHE A 1 2.48 0.19 -33.99
C PHE A 1 2.13 -0.76 -32.85
N LEU A 2 1.37 -0.34 -31.82
CA LEU A 2 1.00 -1.22 -30.68
C LEU A 2 0.21 -2.48 -31.07
N ALA A 3 -0.80 -2.37 -31.95
CA ALA A 3 -1.58 -3.52 -32.41
C ALA A 3 -0.70 -4.54 -33.17
N VAL A 4 0.14 -4.03 -34.10
CA VAL A 4 1.07 -4.84 -34.89
C VAL A 4 2.15 -5.49 -34.02
N PHE A 5 2.60 -4.79 -32.97
CA PHE A 5 3.50 -5.36 -31.98
C PHE A 5 2.86 -6.59 -31.33
N TRP A 6 1.66 -6.48 -30.76
CA TRP A 6 1.00 -7.62 -30.11
C TRP A 6 0.63 -8.75 -31.07
N GLU A 7 0.35 -8.44 -32.33
CA GLU A 7 0.04 -9.43 -33.36
C GLU A 7 1.28 -10.22 -33.83
N ARG A 8 2.45 -9.59 -33.82
CA ARG A 8 3.70 -10.14 -34.39
C ARG A 8 4.86 -10.18 -33.41
N CYS A 9 4.61 -10.07 -32.10
CA CYS A 9 5.68 -9.98 -31.10
C CYS A 9 6.52 -11.26 -31.03
N ASN A 10 5.93 -12.42 -31.32
CA ASN A 10 6.62 -13.71 -31.48
C ASN A 10 7.65 -13.71 -32.64
N GLU A 11 7.56 -12.71 -33.53
CA GLU A 11 8.52 -12.29 -34.57
C GLU A 11 9.95 -12.07 -34.03
N LEU A 12 10.05 -11.63 -32.78
CA LEU A 12 11.25 -11.04 -32.20
C LEU A 12 12.13 -12.11 -31.53
N GLN A 13 13.42 -12.10 -31.83
CA GLN A 13 14.41 -13.00 -31.21
C GLN A 13 14.45 -12.91 -29.67
N ASP A 14 14.20 -11.73 -29.10
CA ASP A 14 14.22 -11.48 -27.66
C ASP A 14 12.81 -11.37 -27.05
N ILE A 15 11.78 -11.91 -27.70
CA ILE A 15 10.39 -11.74 -27.26
C ILE A 15 10.17 -12.19 -25.81
N GLU A 16 10.74 -13.32 -25.38
CA GLU A 16 10.59 -13.81 -24.01
C GLU A 16 11.13 -12.81 -22.97
N LYS A 17 12.26 -12.17 -23.26
CA LYS A 17 12.84 -11.15 -22.37
C LYS A 17 11.99 -9.90 -22.34
N ILE A 18 11.49 -9.46 -23.50
CA ILE A 18 10.64 -8.28 -23.64
C ILE A 18 9.31 -8.51 -22.88
N MET A 19 8.67 -9.66 -23.07
CA MET A 19 7.45 -10.04 -22.36
C MET A 19 7.70 -10.12 -20.85
N ALA A 20 8.76 -10.79 -20.40
CA ALA A 20 9.09 -10.85 -18.98
C ALA A 20 9.41 -9.48 -18.38
N GLN A 21 9.89 -8.51 -19.17
CA GLN A 21 10.08 -7.12 -18.71
C GLN A 21 8.76 -6.36 -18.63
N ILE A 22 7.86 -6.54 -19.60
CA ILE A 22 6.51 -5.97 -19.61
C ILE A 22 5.73 -6.50 -18.41
N GLU A 23 5.65 -7.82 -18.21
CA GLU A 23 4.94 -8.45 -17.10
C GLU A 23 5.46 -7.99 -15.73
N ARG A 24 6.79 -7.89 -15.57
CA ARG A 24 7.38 -7.32 -14.34
C ARG A 24 7.01 -5.86 -14.13
N GLY A 25 6.95 -5.07 -15.21
CA GLY A 25 6.50 -3.68 -15.17
C GLY A 25 5.03 -3.57 -14.75
N GLU A 26 4.16 -4.35 -15.40
CA GLU A 26 2.73 -4.40 -15.10
C GLU A 26 2.46 -4.88 -13.67
N ALA A 27 3.16 -5.90 -13.18
CA ALA A 27 3.04 -6.37 -11.80
C ALA A 27 3.39 -5.27 -10.78
N ARG A 28 4.42 -4.45 -11.07
CA ARG A 28 4.78 -3.30 -10.22
C ARG A 28 3.71 -2.22 -10.25
N ILE A 29 3.19 -1.89 -11.42
CA ILE A 29 2.11 -0.89 -11.59
C ILE A 29 0.84 -1.36 -10.87
N GLN A 30 0.46 -2.62 -11.05
CA GLN A 30 -0.72 -3.21 -10.43
C GLN A 30 -0.61 -3.19 -8.90
N ARG A 31 0.56 -3.56 -8.37
CA ARG A 31 0.84 -3.46 -6.93
C ARG A 31 0.76 -2.03 -6.41
N ARG A 32 1.25 -1.05 -7.18
CA ARG A 32 1.14 0.36 -6.80
C ARG A 32 -0.32 0.82 -6.73
N ILE A 33 -1.13 0.41 -7.70
CA ILE A 33 -2.56 0.74 -7.75
C ILE A 33 -3.30 0.06 -6.58
N SER A 34 -3.01 -1.22 -6.30
CA SER A 34 -3.65 -1.95 -5.19
C SER A 34 -3.34 -1.30 -3.85
N ILE A 35 -2.07 -0.99 -3.57
CA ILE A 35 -1.65 -0.34 -2.32
C ILE A 35 -2.32 1.03 -2.19
N LYS A 36 -2.31 1.85 -3.26
CA LYS A 36 -2.93 3.17 -3.23
C LYS A 36 -4.42 3.07 -2.90
N LYS A 37 -5.15 2.18 -3.57
CA LYS A 37 -6.58 1.95 -3.34
C LYS A 37 -6.85 1.46 -1.92
N ALA A 38 -6.06 0.50 -1.44
CA ALA A 38 -6.16 -0.04 -0.09
C ALA A 38 -5.95 1.04 0.97
N LEU A 39 -4.94 1.91 0.77
CA LEU A 39 -4.67 3.05 1.64
C LEU A 39 -5.79 4.11 1.56
N ASP A 40 -6.29 4.46 0.37
CA ASP A 40 -7.41 5.40 0.20
C ASP A 40 -8.66 4.93 0.96
N THR A 41 -9.02 3.65 0.81
CA THR A 41 -10.14 3.03 1.54
C THR A 41 -9.87 3.00 3.05
N LYS A 42 -8.65 2.65 3.47
CA LYS A 42 -8.36 2.53 4.90
C LYS A 42 -8.29 3.91 5.58
N VAL A 43 -7.71 4.93 4.95
CA VAL A 43 -7.63 6.31 5.47
C VAL A 43 -9.02 6.95 5.56
N SER A 44 -9.88 6.75 4.56
CA SER A 44 -11.28 7.22 4.62
C SER A 44 -12.11 6.50 5.69
N LEU A 45 -11.79 5.25 6.02
CA LEU A 45 -12.41 4.52 7.14
C LEU A 45 -11.75 4.84 8.50
N LEU A 46 -10.47 5.20 8.53
CA LEU A 46 -9.73 5.57 9.74
C LEU A 46 -10.28 6.83 10.40
N SER A 47 -10.92 7.71 9.63
CA SER A 47 -11.70 8.82 10.19
C SER A 47 -12.90 8.37 11.02
N PHE A 48 -13.35 7.10 10.91
CA PHE A 48 -14.60 6.67 11.54
C PHE A 48 -14.55 5.36 12.36
N LEU A 49 -13.64 4.39 12.14
CA LEU A 49 -13.77 3.08 12.80
C LEU A 49 -12.44 2.44 13.26
N LEU A 50 -12.37 2.28 14.59
CA LEU A 50 -11.95 1.07 15.32
C LEU A 50 -10.55 0.51 15.02
N TRP A 51 -9.56 1.10 15.66
CA TRP A 51 -8.30 0.46 16.01
C TRP A 51 -8.23 0.42 17.53
N LYS A 52 -8.64 -0.72 18.10
CA LYS A 52 -9.17 -0.84 19.46
C LYS A 52 -8.11 -1.01 20.55
N ASN A 53 -6.86 -0.64 20.30
CA ASN A 53 -5.80 -0.63 21.30
C ASN A 53 -4.95 0.64 21.20
N TYR A 54 -4.59 1.19 22.36
CA TYR A 54 -3.92 2.49 22.50
C TYR A 54 -2.47 2.53 21.94
N THR A 55 -1.86 1.39 21.64
CA THR A 55 -0.47 1.26 21.13
C THR A 55 -0.31 1.45 19.61
N GLU A 56 -1.35 1.86 18.89
CA GLU A 56 -1.36 1.99 17.42
C GLU A 56 -1.30 3.45 16.90
N GLU A 57 -1.17 4.47 17.75
CA GLU A 57 -1.10 5.86 17.25
C GLU A 57 0.07 6.11 16.31
N GLU A 58 1.21 5.47 16.59
CA GLU A 58 2.41 5.52 15.78
C GLU A 58 2.14 4.92 14.40
N ASP A 59 1.60 3.69 14.34
CA ASP A 59 1.27 3.00 13.08
C ASP A 59 0.22 3.74 12.26
N ARG A 60 -0.80 4.32 12.92
CA ARG A 60 -1.80 5.17 12.27
C ARG A 60 -1.14 6.37 11.62
N PHE A 61 -0.22 7.03 12.32
CA PHE A 61 0.53 8.15 11.76
C PHE A 61 1.42 7.71 10.58
N LEU A 62 2.11 6.57 10.69
CA LEU A 62 2.95 6.04 9.62
C LEU A 62 2.13 5.82 8.35
N ILE A 63 0.99 5.15 8.45
CA ILE A 63 0.14 4.82 7.29
C ILE A 63 -0.52 6.06 6.70
N CYS A 64 -1.08 6.95 7.53
CA CYS A 64 -1.68 8.19 7.05
C CYS A 64 -0.64 9.11 6.39
N MET A 65 0.55 9.23 6.98
CA MET A 65 1.59 10.10 6.44
C MET A 65 2.24 9.49 5.19
N LEU A 66 2.44 8.17 5.15
CA LEU A 66 2.90 7.47 3.95
C LEU A 66 1.92 7.62 2.78
N HIS A 67 0.62 7.55 3.05
CA HIS A 67 -0.42 7.82 2.07
C HIS A 67 -0.39 9.27 1.57
N LYS A 68 -0.27 10.23 2.49
CA LYS A 68 -0.18 11.67 2.18
C LYS A 68 1.07 12.04 1.36
N LEU A 69 2.22 11.48 1.71
CA LEU A 69 3.50 11.75 1.04
C LEU A 69 3.57 11.05 -0.34
N GLY A 70 2.88 9.91 -0.47
CA GLY A 70 2.86 9.07 -1.66
C GLY A 70 3.92 7.99 -1.59
N PHE A 71 3.48 6.74 -1.38
CA PHE A 71 4.32 5.54 -1.21
C PHE A 71 5.38 5.30 -2.31
N ASP A 72 5.17 5.83 -3.51
CA ASP A 72 6.02 5.56 -4.68
C ASP A 72 7.18 6.55 -4.86
N LYS A 73 7.38 7.49 -3.93
CA LYS A 73 8.54 8.40 -3.98
C LYS A 73 9.79 7.72 -3.45
N GLU A 74 10.91 7.90 -4.15
CA GLU A 74 12.21 7.29 -3.84
C GLU A 74 12.68 7.58 -2.41
N ASN A 75 12.42 8.79 -1.90
CA ASN A 75 12.82 9.24 -0.55
C ASN A 75 11.65 9.33 0.45
N VAL A 76 10.53 8.64 0.20
CA VAL A 76 9.31 8.77 1.02
C VAL A 76 9.55 8.45 2.50
N TYR A 77 10.43 7.50 2.80
CA TYR A 77 10.70 7.08 4.18
C TYR A 77 11.63 8.03 4.93
N ASP A 78 12.51 8.75 4.22
CA ASP A 78 13.30 9.83 4.80
C ASP A 78 12.43 11.06 5.08
N GLU A 79 11.53 11.41 4.16
CA GLU A 79 10.50 12.45 4.39
C GLU A 79 9.60 12.07 5.57
N LEU A 80 9.15 10.82 5.64
CA LEU A 80 8.33 10.29 6.74
C LEU A 80 9.05 10.43 8.09
N ARG A 81 10.35 10.11 8.12
CA ARG A 81 11.19 10.26 9.32
C ARG A 81 11.29 11.73 9.75
N GLN A 82 11.41 12.66 8.81
CA GLN A 82 11.39 14.10 9.12
C GLN A 82 10.03 14.53 9.67
N CYS A 83 8.92 14.06 9.08
CA CYS A 83 7.57 14.33 9.60
C CYS A 83 7.38 13.85 11.04
N ILE A 84 7.88 12.65 11.39
CA ILE A 84 7.84 12.12 12.76
C ILE A 84 8.60 13.05 13.72
N ARG A 85 9.80 13.49 13.33
CA ARG A 85 10.63 14.36 14.19
C ARG A 85 10.01 15.73 14.44
N ASN A 86 9.37 16.28 13.41
CA ASN A 86 8.74 17.60 13.43
C ASN A 86 7.35 17.57 14.07
N SER A 87 6.75 16.40 14.24
CA SER A 87 5.41 16.28 14.83
C SER A 87 5.46 16.48 16.35
N PRO A 88 4.71 17.46 16.90
CA PRO A 88 4.68 17.72 18.33
C PRO A 88 4.14 16.55 19.16
N GLN A 89 3.27 15.72 18.57
CA GLN A 89 2.66 14.57 19.26
C GLN A 89 3.69 13.48 19.64
N PHE A 90 4.81 13.41 18.93
CA PHE A 90 5.91 12.49 19.22
C PHE A 90 7.06 13.20 19.96
N ARG A 91 6.79 14.32 20.65
CA ARG A 91 7.82 15.11 21.34
C ARG A 91 8.66 14.26 22.31
N PHE A 92 7.99 13.42 23.09
CA PHE A 92 8.60 12.57 24.12
C PHE A 92 8.80 11.11 23.69
N ASP A 93 8.33 10.75 22.49
CA ASP A 93 8.48 9.42 21.93
C ASP A 93 9.85 9.27 21.25
N TRP A 94 10.86 9.01 22.09
CA TRP A 94 12.22 8.75 21.64
C TRP A 94 12.34 7.44 20.86
N PHE A 95 11.46 6.48 21.11
CA PHE A 95 11.47 5.19 20.43
C PHE A 95 11.18 5.39 18.94
N LEU A 96 10.08 6.07 18.60
CA LEU A 96 9.72 6.35 17.21
C LEU A 96 10.72 7.30 16.54
N LYS A 97 11.24 8.31 17.25
CA LYS A 97 12.26 9.25 16.72
C LYS A 97 13.63 8.62 16.46
N SER A 98 13.95 7.53 17.18
CA SER A 98 15.21 6.80 17.01
C SER A 98 15.23 5.91 15.76
N ARG A 99 14.07 5.62 15.17
CA ARG A 99 13.98 4.74 14.00
C ARG A 99 14.68 5.34 12.77
N THR A 100 15.32 4.46 12.02
CA THR A 100 15.91 4.73 10.71
C THR A 100 14.85 4.65 9.61
N ALA A 101 15.11 5.27 8.47
CA ALA A 101 14.21 5.18 7.31
C ALA A 101 13.94 3.71 6.91
N MET A 102 14.95 2.84 7.01
CA MET A 102 14.82 1.42 6.68
C MET A 102 13.92 0.66 7.68
N GLU A 103 13.99 0.97 8.97
CA GLU A 103 13.09 0.38 9.96
C GLU A 103 11.65 0.85 9.78
N LEU A 104 11.45 2.14 9.50
CA LEU A 104 10.14 2.70 9.16
C LEU A 104 9.58 2.05 7.88
N GLN A 105 10.42 1.83 6.88
CA GLN A 105 10.05 1.13 5.65
C GLN A 105 9.58 -0.30 5.92
N ARG A 106 10.33 -1.07 6.71
CA ARG A 106 9.93 -2.44 7.07
C ARG A 106 8.59 -2.44 7.81
N ARG A 107 8.41 -1.54 8.77
CA ARG A 107 7.16 -1.40 9.52
C ARG A 107 5.99 -1.06 8.59
N CYS A 108 6.16 -0.07 7.71
CA CYS A 108 5.15 0.31 6.73
C CYS A 108 4.78 -0.86 5.79
N ASN A 109 5.76 -1.64 5.31
CA ASN A 109 5.51 -2.81 4.46
C ASN A 109 4.71 -3.90 5.18
N THR A 110 4.99 -4.13 6.48
CA THR A 110 4.19 -5.04 7.30
C THR A 110 2.76 -4.51 7.44
N LEU A 111 2.58 -3.22 7.73
CA LEU A 111 1.26 -2.61 7.86
C LEU A 111 0.47 -2.66 6.55
N ILE A 112 1.11 -2.42 5.41
CA ILE A 112 0.48 -2.57 4.09
C ILE A 112 -0.01 -4.01 3.88
N THR A 113 0.84 -5.01 4.16
CA THR A 113 0.45 -6.43 4.05
C THR A 113 -0.77 -6.76 4.94
N LEU A 114 -0.81 -6.21 6.16
CA LEU A 114 -1.95 -6.40 7.06
C LEU A 114 -3.24 -5.76 6.50
N ILE A 115 -3.15 -4.55 5.96
CA ILE A 115 -4.29 -3.86 5.32
C ILE A 115 -4.76 -4.62 4.08
N GLU A 116 -3.85 -5.11 3.24
CA GLU A 116 -4.20 -5.90 2.05
C GLU A 116 -4.95 -7.19 2.44
N ARG A 117 -4.48 -7.88 3.50
CA ARG A 117 -5.15 -9.07 4.02
C ARG A 117 -6.52 -8.76 4.59
N GLU A 118 -6.65 -7.69 5.39
CA GLU A 118 -7.92 -7.27 5.96
C GLU A 118 -8.94 -6.90 4.88
N ASN A 119 -8.51 -6.17 3.84
CA ASN A 119 -9.37 -5.85 2.70
C ASN A 119 -9.84 -7.11 1.97
N MET A 120 -8.98 -8.10 1.80
CA MET A 120 -9.35 -9.38 1.19
C MET A 120 -10.42 -10.11 2.01
N GLU A 121 -10.25 -10.19 3.33
CA GLU A 121 -11.23 -10.80 4.25
C GLU A 121 -12.57 -10.04 4.26
N LEU A 122 -12.55 -8.71 4.16
CA LEU A 122 -13.75 -7.89 4.04
C LEU A 122 -14.48 -8.13 2.71
N GLU A 123 -13.77 -8.18 1.58
CA GLU A 123 -14.35 -8.50 0.28
C GLU A 123 -14.99 -9.90 0.26
N GLU A 124 -14.35 -10.89 0.89
CA GLU A 124 -14.90 -12.25 1.02
C GLU A 124 -16.18 -12.28 1.87
N LYS A 125 -16.20 -11.56 2.99
CA LYS A 125 -17.40 -11.41 3.83
C LYS A 125 -18.53 -10.73 3.07
N GLU A 126 -18.25 -9.66 2.34
CA GLU A 126 -19.27 -8.95 1.56
C GLU A 126 -19.84 -9.82 0.44
N LYS A 127 -18.99 -10.62 -0.24
CA LYS A 127 -19.43 -11.61 -1.23
C LYS A 127 -20.30 -12.70 -0.58
N ALA A 128 -19.94 -13.17 0.60
CA ALA A 128 -20.71 -14.16 1.34
C ALA A 128 -22.07 -13.61 1.81
N GLU A 129 -22.13 -12.36 2.28
CA GLU A 129 -23.39 -11.71 2.65
C GLU A 129 -24.28 -11.45 1.44
N LYS A 130 -23.72 -11.01 0.31
CA LYS A 130 -24.47 -10.86 -0.95
C LYS A 130 -25.05 -12.18 -1.45
N LYS A 131 -24.33 -13.30 -1.30
CA LYS A 131 -24.84 -14.65 -1.61
C LYS A 131 -25.96 -15.10 -0.65
N LYS A 132 -25.92 -14.69 0.62
CA LYS A 132 -26.98 -14.99 1.61
C LYS A 132 -28.26 -14.15 1.40
N ARG A 133 -28.15 -12.95 0.83
CA ARG A 133 -29.27 -12.05 0.52
C ARG A 133 -29.90 -12.33 -0.87
N GLY A 134 -29.96 -13.59 -1.29
CA GLY A 134 -30.54 -14.01 -2.58
C GLY A 134 -31.95 -13.44 -2.84
N PRO A 135 -32.36 -13.33 -4.11
CA PRO A 135 -33.46 -12.48 -4.56
C PRO A 135 -34.78 -12.88 -3.89
N LYS A 136 -35.52 -11.87 -3.41
CA LYS A 136 -36.93 -12.04 -3.03
C LYS A 136 -37.76 -12.44 -4.23
#